data_AF-A0AA35VUG3-F1
#
_entry.id   AF-A0AA35VUG3-F1
#
_cell.length_a   1.000
_cell.length_b   1.000
_cell.length_c   1.000
_cell.angle_alpha   90.00
_cell.angle_beta   90.00
_cell.angle_gamma   90.00
#
_symmetry.space_group_name_H-M   'P 1'
#
loop_
_entity.id
_entity.type
_entity.pdbx_description
1 polymer ?
#
loop_
_entity_poly.entity_id
_entity_poly.type
_entity_poly.pdbx_seq_one_letter_code
_entity_poly.pdbx_strand_id
1 'polypeptide(L)'
;MEKLSQIREIGIDLAGADMIREPIPIRPGMHYMMGGIKTDVDGLTNVPGVYAAGECACVSVHGGNRLGANSLLDTIVFGERSGNHAAEAARSVDYVEFNVEQTVRNEEKRIQELLDRPANGDRIASVRLGMGESMNRNLAVYRNQEGMEETLGDLEHLQERFKTVPVENKGKIFNTDLIFALELGFMLDCAPPIVVSAIDRKDSRGAQARTDYPNRDDENWMKHLVVGKGETGPEITYAPVSITRVQRQDPEAENTAPFWQDYSLEVEDNATVLDALIKIREDLDGTLSLRCSCRSSICGSCAMRINGHAGLACKTQAVAVLQEGDVIEVEPAGNMPVIKDLVVNFDLFWDKIMEVDPYLKPQGPEPEQEYVVSNDAMLHLSSVTSCIMCGACVSDCTVLEVDPSFLGPAALAKAYRFTADPRDGDDEGVSKERLEALNGPSGMWDCTRCLECVQACPKGVAPMERIMAMRDQAIAAGFHNTNGARHTEAFSESVEQSGTLDELKLALTHGKMPPLIHKKIEGIEHVRRIFEEVDETER
;
A
#
# COMPACT_ATOMS: atom_id res chain seq x y z
N MET A 1 -10.82 -39.54 -7.78
CA MET A 1 -10.51 -38.51 -6.76
C MET A 1 -9.02 -38.18 -6.83
N GLU A 2 -8.56 -37.59 -7.94
CA GLU A 2 -7.15 -37.18 -8.08
C GLU A 2 -6.88 -35.80 -7.47
N LYS A 3 -7.90 -34.94 -7.40
CA LYS A 3 -7.78 -33.54 -6.94
C LYS A 3 -7.95 -33.33 -5.43
N LEU A 4 -8.47 -34.31 -4.70
CA LEU A 4 -8.84 -34.24 -3.28
C LEU A 4 -8.36 -35.47 -2.51
N SER A 5 -7.23 -36.05 -2.91
CA SER A 5 -6.67 -37.25 -2.27
C SER A 5 -6.39 -37.02 -0.78
N GLN A 6 -5.76 -35.90 -0.44
CA GLN A 6 -5.38 -35.59 0.94
C GLN A 6 -6.58 -35.47 1.89
N ILE A 7 -7.63 -34.74 1.50
CA ILE A 7 -8.81 -34.59 2.37
C ILE A 7 -9.58 -35.91 2.52
N ARG A 8 -9.53 -36.79 1.52
CA ARG A 8 -10.11 -38.12 1.61
C ARG A 8 -9.31 -39.02 2.55
N GLU A 9 -7.98 -39.01 2.44
CA GLU A 9 -7.10 -39.72 3.36
C GLU A 9 -7.35 -39.27 4.80
N ILE A 10 -7.44 -37.96 5.04
CA ILE A 10 -7.82 -37.40 6.36
C ILE A 10 -9.19 -37.91 6.83
N GLY A 11 -10.19 -37.95 5.95
CA GLY A 11 -11.51 -38.48 6.27
C GLY A 11 -11.47 -39.96 6.69
N ILE A 12 -10.70 -40.78 5.98
CA ILE A 12 -10.53 -42.20 6.28
C ILE A 12 -9.74 -42.40 7.58
N ASP A 13 -8.63 -41.69 7.73
CA ASP A 13 -7.69 -41.89 8.83
C ASP A 13 -8.19 -41.33 10.17
N LEU A 14 -8.83 -40.14 10.15
CA LEU A 14 -9.25 -39.45 11.38
C LEU A 14 -10.72 -39.63 11.70
N ALA A 15 -11.60 -39.69 10.69
CA ALA A 15 -13.04 -39.84 10.88
C ALA A 15 -13.55 -41.25 10.61
N GLY A 16 -12.70 -42.16 10.11
CA GLY A 16 -13.08 -43.53 9.75
C GLY A 16 -14.07 -43.59 8.58
N ALA A 17 -14.23 -42.50 7.82
CA ALA A 17 -15.26 -42.34 6.82
C ALA A 17 -14.65 -42.04 5.45
N ASP A 18 -15.03 -42.81 4.44
CA ASP A 18 -14.63 -42.52 3.06
C ASP A 18 -15.64 -41.57 2.42
N MET A 19 -15.23 -40.32 2.18
CA MET A 19 -16.10 -39.28 1.60
C MET A 19 -16.69 -39.61 0.22
N ILE A 20 -16.19 -40.66 -0.45
CA ILE A 20 -16.80 -41.19 -1.69
C ILE A 20 -18.06 -42.01 -1.37
N ARG A 21 -18.09 -42.66 -0.21
CA ARG A 21 -19.12 -43.61 0.20
C ARG A 21 -20.13 -43.01 1.17
N GLU A 22 -19.66 -42.17 2.09
CA GLU A 22 -20.48 -41.58 3.14
C GLU A 22 -20.04 -40.15 3.50
N PRO A 23 -20.92 -39.31 4.04
CA PRO A 23 -20.56 -37.95 4.44
C PRO A 23 -19.55 -37.91 5.59
N ILE A 24 -18.64 -36.94 5.56
CA ILE A 24 -17.76 -36.64 6.70
C ILE A 24 -18.50 -35.74 7.70
N PRO A 25 -18.51 -36.06 9.00
CA PRO A 25 -19.09 -35.18 10.01
C PRO A 25 -18.25 -33.90 10.14
N ILE A 26 -18.88 -32.74 9.95
CA ILE A 26 -18.24 -31.44 10.08
C ILE A 26 -18.98 -30.56 11.08
N ARG A 27 -18.26 -29.66 11.74
CA ARG A 27 -18.81 -28.59 12.58
C ARG A 27 -17.91 -27.36 12.51
N PRO A 28 -18.45 -26.13 12.67
CA PRO A 28 -17.62 -24.96 12.89
C PRO A 28 -16.72 -25.16 14.12
N GLY A 29 -15.48 -24.71 14.02
CA GLY A 29 -14.53 -24.68 15.13
C GLY A 29 -13.75 -23.37 15.13
N MET A 30 -13.18 -23.01 16.27
CA MET A 30 -12.23 -21.90 16.35
C MET A 30 -11.04 -22.20 15.42
N HIS A 31 -10.68 -21.23 14.58
CA HIS A 31 -9.67 -21.42 13.53
C HIS A 31 -8.56 -20.37 13.55
N TYR A 32 -8.91 -19.09 13.67
CA TYR A 32 -7.96 -17.97 13.60
C TYR A 32 -8.31 -16.90 14.63
N MET A 33 -7.28 -16.28 15.21
CA MET A 33 -7.43 -15.16 16.13
C MET A 33 -7.09 -13.84 15.42
N MET A 34 -8.11 -13.01 15.15
CA MET A 34 -7.89 -11.66 14.59
C MET A 34 -7.39 -10.67 15.65
N GLY A 35 -7.77 -10.88 16.92
CA GLY A 35 -7.23 -10.13 18.04
C GLY A 35 -5.87 -10.66 18.46
N GLY A 36 -5.15 -9.89 19.27
CA GLY A 36 -3.79 -10.23 19.68
C GLY A 36 -3.15 -9.08 20.45
N ILE A 37 -1.83 -9.14 20.62
CA ILE A 37 -1.04 -8.07 21.23
C ILE A 37 -1.13 -6.84 20.32
N LYS A 38 -1.64 -5.71 20.84
CA LYS A 38 -1.74 -4.49 20.03
C LYS A 38 -0.35 -3.96 19.70
N THR A 39 -0.13 -3.68 18.41
CA THR A 39 1.09 -3.08 17.89
C THR A 39 0.78 -1.88 16.99
N ASP A 40 1.80 -1.09 16.69
CA ASP A 40 1.80 -0.23 15.51
C ASP A 40 2.10 -1.01 14.21
N VAL A 41 2.22 -0.29 13.09
CA VAL A 41 2.49 -0.86 11.75
C VAL A 41 3.86 -1.54 11.63
N ASP A 42 4.79 -1.21 12.53
CA ASP A 42 6.12 -1.82 12.59
C ASP A 42 6.16 -2.99 13.59
N GLY A 43 5.03 -3.35 14.20
CA GLY A 43 4.90 -4.43 15.17
C GLY A 43 5.45 -4.09 16.55
N LEU A 44 5.79 -2.84 16.82
CA LEU A 44 6.21 -2.39 18.14
C LEU A 44 4.99 -2.29 19.06
N THR A 45 5.13 -2.80 20.28
CA THR A 45 4.07 -2.74 21.30
C THR A 45 4.18 -1.45 22.13
N ASN A 46 3.21 -1.23 23.02
CA ASN A 46 3.31 -0.14 24.01
C ASN A 46 4.40 -0.38 25.07
N VAL A 47 5.04 -1.55 25.09
CA VAL A 47 6.21 -1.84 25.91
C VAL A 47 7.46 -1.63 25.06
N PRO A 48 8.29 -0.61 25.36
CA PRO A 48 9.47 -0.32 24.56
C PRO A 48 10.40 -1.54 24.41
N GLY A 49 10.81 -1.82 23.18
CA GLY A 49 11.69 -2.94 22.85
C GLY A 49 10.99 -4.30 22.72
N VAL A 50 9.68 -4.37 22.95
CA VAL A 50 8.88 -5.59 22.76
C VAL A 50 8.08 -5.48 21.47
N TYR A 51 8.23 -6.48 20.59
CA TYR A 51 7.59 -6.57 19.29
C TYR A 51 6.68 -7.80 19.22
N ALA A 52 5.63 -7.72 18.40
CA ALA A 52 4.77 -8.85 18.04
C ALA A 52 4.43 -8.80 16.54
N ALA A 53 4.36 -9.96 15.89
CA ALA A 53 4.01 -10.08 14.47
C ALA A 53 3.30 -11.42 14.19
N GLY A 54 2.52 -11.47 13.11
CA GLY A 54 1.70 -12.63 12.74
C GLY A 54 0.47 -12.78 13.65
N GLU A 55 -0.06 -14.00 13.78
CA GLU A 55 -1.34 -14.26 14.46
C GLU A 55 -1.35 -13.88 15.95
N CYS A 56 -0.20 -13.75 16.62
CA CYS A 56 -0.16 -13.29 18.01
C CYS A 56 -0.35 -11.77 18.14
N ALA A 57 -0.22 -11.01 17.05
CA ALA A 57 -0.30 -9.56 17.02
C ALA A 57 -1.64 -9.09 16.46
N CYS A 58 -2.02 -7.89 16.88
CA CYS A 58 -3.12 -7.14 16.29
C CYS A 58 -2.54 -5.87 15.65
N VAL A 59 -2.06 -6.02 14.41
CA VAL A 59 -1.62 -4.89 13.55
C VAL A 59 -2.81 -4.20 12.87
N SER A 60 -4.05 -4.60 13.21
CA SER A 60 -5.32 -4.05 12.69
C SER A 60 -5.72 -4.43 11.26
N VAL A 61 -4.86 -5.08 10.46
CA VAL A 61 -5.14 -5.43 9.04
C VAL A 61 -6.34 -6.38 8.83
N HIS A 62 -6.67 -7.25 9.79
CA HIS A 62 -7.75 -8.23 9.64
C HIS A 62 -9.14 -7.73 10.09
N GLY A 63 -9.20 -6.60 10.79
CA GLY A 63 -10.43 -6.06 11.37
C GLY A 63 -11.26 -7.11 12.13
N GLY A 64 -12.58 -7.11 11.91
CA GLY A 64 -13.51 -8.06 12.55
C GLY A 64 -13.55 -9.44 11.90
N ASN A 65 -12.94 -9.65 10.73
CA ASN A 65 -12.95 -10.94 10.03
C ASN A 65 -11.80 -11.02 9.01
N ARG A 66 -10.84 -11.93 9.24
CA ARG A 66 -9.72 -12.18 8.33
C ARG A 66 -10.17 -12.80 7.00
N LEU A 67 -9.67 -12.29 5.88
CA LEU A 67 -9.85 -12.89 4.56
C LEU A 67 -9.01 -14.17 4.41
N GLY A 68 -9.59 -15.25 3.88
CA GLY A 68 -8.89 -16.51 3.65
C GLY A 68 -7.56 -16.34 2.89
N ALA A 69 -6.57 -17.17 3.20
CA ALA A 69 -5.18 -17.11 2.74
C ALA A 69 -4.30 -15.93 3.26
N ASN A 70 -4.87 -14.85 3.82
CA ASN A 70 -4.06 -13.70 4.28
C ASN A 70 -3.16 -13.92 5.51
N SER A 71 -3.47 -14.84 6.45
CA SER A 71 -2.65 -15.07 7.66
C SER A 71 -1.19 -15.47 7.41
N LEU A 72 -0.91 -16.24 6.35
CA LEU A 72 0.47 -16.58 5.99
C LEU A 72 1.20 -15.37 5.40
N LEU A 73 0.49 -14.58 4.59
CA LEU A 73 1.02 -13.34 4.04
C LEU A 73 1.31 -12.33 5.16
N ASP A 74 0.39 -12.15 6.09
CA ASP A 74 0.52 -11.33 7.30
C ASP A 74 1.78 -11.71 8.09
N THR A 75 1.98 -13.01 8.34
CA THR A 75 3.18 -13.50 9.03
C THR A 75 4.47 -13.15 8.29
N ILE A 76 4.50 -13.25 6.96
CA ILE A 76 5.70 -12.94 6.18
C ILE A 76 5.96 -11.44 6.14
N VAL A 77 4.93 -10.66 5.80
CA VAL A 77 5.02 -9.20 5.61
C VAL A 77 5.37 -8.50 6.93
N PHE A 78 4.59 -8.75 7.98
CA PHE A 78 4.85 -8.11 9.27
C PHE A 78 6.00 -8.76 10.00
N GLY A 79 6.29 -10.05 9.77
CA GLY A 79 7.51 -10.67 10.29
C GLY A 79 8.78 -10.00 9.76
N GLU A 80 8.86 -9.76 8.45
CA GLU A 80 9.98 -9.03 7.84
C GLU A 80 10.02 -7.58 8.32
N ARG A 81 8.89 -6.87 8.25
CA ARG A 81 8.80 -5.45 8.64
C ARG A 81 9.20 -5.24 10.10
N SER A 82 8.61 -5.99 11.03
CA SER A 82 8.92 -5.91 12.45
C SER A 82 10.34 -6.36 12.76
N GLY A 83 10.84 -7.38 12.05
CA GLY A 83 12.23 -7.82 12.17
C GLY A 83 13.22 -6.71 11.79
N ASN A 84 12.99 -6.05 10.66
CA ASN A 84 13.82 -4.94 10.19
C ASN A 84 13.78 -3.74 11.15
N HIS A 85 12.58 -3.36 11.60
CA HIS A 85 12.42 -2.25 12.53
C HIS A 85 13.07 -2.55 13.90
N ALA A 86 12.86 -3.76 14.44
CA ALA A 86 13.49 -4.18 15.68
C ALA A 86 15.02 -4.23 15.56
N ALA A 87 15.55 -4.70 14.43
CA ALA A 87 16.99 -4.75 14.17
C ALA A 87 17.63 -3.36 14.10
N GLU A 88 16.94 -2.38 13.50
CA GLU A 88 17.42 -1.00 13.46
C GLU A 88 17.33 -0.34 14.84
N ALA A 89 16.20 -0.48 15.52
CA ALA A 89 16.01 0.05 16.87
C ALA A 89 17.07 -0.49 17.84
N ALA A 90 17.37 -1.79 17.79
CA ALA A 90 18.37 -2.44 18.64
C ALA A 90 19.79 -1.88 18.48
N ARG A 91 20.13 -1.22 17.36
CA ARG A 91 21.45 -0.57 17.18
C ARG A 91 21.61 0.70 17.99
N SER A 92 20.49 1.34 18.31
CA SER A 92 20.43 2.64 18.98
C SER A 92 20.15 2.54 20.48
N VAL A 93 19.86 1.33 20.97
CA VAL A 93 19.46 1.07 22.35
C VAL A 93 20.60 0.38 23.09
N ASP A 94 21.05 0.99 24.19
CA ASP A 94 22.00 0.37 25.11
C ASP A 94 21.37 -0.80 25.87
N TYR A 95 22.20 -1.77 26.24
CA TYR A 95 21.77 -2.87 27.08
C TYR A 95 21.25 -2.35 28.43
N VAL A 96 20.00 -2.66 28.76
CA VAL A 96 19.41 -2.34 30.06
C VAL A 96 19.91 -3.37 31.09
N GLU A 97 20.70 -2.93 32.06
CA GLU A 97 21.11 -3.80 33.17
C GLU A 97 19.91 -4.13 34.08
N PHE A 98 19.74 -5.40 34.40
CA PHE A 98 18.76 -5.87 35.37
C PHE A 98 19.30 -7.06 36.18
N ASN A 99 18.72 -7.29 37.36
CA ASN A 99 19.18 -8.35 38.25
C ASN A 99 18.66 -9.73 37.80
N VAL A 100 19.41 -10.37 36.90
CA VAL A 100 19.09 -11.70 36.35
C VAL A 100 18.88 -12.74 37.45
N GLU A 101 19.77 -12.78 38.46
CA GLU A 101 19.66 -13.76 39.55
C GLU A 101 18.35 -13.61 40.33
N GLN A 102 17.96 -12.37 40.63
CA GLN A 102 16.72 -12.12 41.35
C GLN A 102 15.50 -12.51 40.52
N THR A 103 15.49 -12.21 39.21
CA THR A 103 14.41 -12.60 38.30
C THR A 103 14.28 -14.12 38.21
N VAL A 104 15.39 -14.85 38.05
CA VAL A 104 15.40 -16.32 38.02
C VAL A 104 14.89 -16.89 39.35
N ARG A 105 15.37 -16.38 40.50
CA ARG A 105 14.91 -16.85 41.81
C ARG A 105 13.40 -16.62 42.03
N ASN A 106 12.86 -15.51 41.53
CA ASN A 106 11.43 -15.25 41.60
C ASN A 106 10.61 -16.27 40.80
N GLU A 107 11.07 -16.62 39.60
CA GLU A 107 10.43 -17.62 38.75
C GLU A 107 10.57 -19.04 39.29
N GLU A 108 11.74 -19.42 39.80
CA GLU A 108 11.95 -20.69 40.50
C GLU A 108 10.99 -20.83 41.68
N LYS A 109 10.85 -19.77 42.48
CA LYS A 109 9.91 -19.72 43.60
C LYS A 109 8.46 -19.90 43.12
N ARG A 110 8.04 -19.18 42.07
CA ARG A 110 6.68 -19.29 41.50
C ARG A 110 6.37 -20.72 41.03
N ILE A 111 7.31 -21.35 40.32
CA ILE A 111 7.17 -22.74 39.85
C ILE A 111 7.11 -23.71 41.03
N GLN A 112 7.98 -23.52 42.03
CA GLN A 112 8.00 -24.37 43.21
C GLN A 112 6.70 -24.23 44.02
N GLU A 113 6.14 -23.03 44.16
CA GLU A 113 4.82 -22.80 44.78
C GLU A 113 3.70 -23.56 44.06
N LEU A 114 3.75 -23.65 42.72
CA LEU A 114 2.81 -24.46 41.93
C LEU A 114 2.96 -25.97 42.23
N LEU A 115 4.21 -26.44 42.31
CA LEU A 115 4.55 -27.82 42.63
C LEU A 115 4.26 -28.18 44.09
N ASP A 116 4.29 -27.24 45.02
CA ASP A 116 4.08 -27.51 46.44
C ASP A 116 2.59 -27.60 46.82
N ARG A 117 1.68 -27.29 45.89
CA ARG A 117 0.23 -27.40 46.12
C ARG A 117 -0.16 -28.82 46.55
N PRO A 118 -0.90 -28.95 47.67
CA PRO A 118 -1.28 -30.24 48.21
C PRO A 118 -2.32 -30.91 47.30
N ALA A 119 -2.31 -32.24 47.28
CA ALA A 119 -3.35 -32.99 46.60
C ALA A 119 -4.73 -32.68 47.22
N ASN A 120 -5.70 -32.32 46.38
CA ASN A 120 -7.07 -31.99 46.79
C ASN A 120 -8.14 -32.77 46.00
N GLY A 121 -7.73 -33.70 45.13
CA GLY A 121 -8.61 -34.50 44.28
C GLY A 121 -9.05 -33.84 42.97
N ASP A 122 -8.72 -32.56 42.75
CA ASP A 122 -8.94 -31.87 41.46
C ASP A 122 -7.75 -32.07 40.51
N ARG A 123 -7.94 -31.75 39.22
CA ARG A 123 -6.94 -31.93 38.17
C ARG A 123 -6.88 -30.74 37.21
N ILE A 124 -5.67 -30.43 36.76
CA ILE A 124 -5.41 -29.41 35.73
C ILE A 124 -6.29 -29.64 34.49
N ALA A 125 -6.38 -30.89 34.03
CA ALA A 125 -7.20 -31.26 32.88
C ALA A 125 -8.69 -30.94 33.07
N SER A 126 -9.23 -31.09 34.29
CA SER A 126 -10.64 -30.79 34.60
C SER A 126 -10.93 -29.30 34.52
N VAL A 127 -10.01 -28.46 35.02
CA VAL A 127 -10.12 -27.00 34.93
C VAL A 127 -10.01 -26.55 33.46
N ARG A 128 -9.05 -27.11 32.72
CA ARG A 128 -8.87 -26.84 31.28
C ARG A 128 -10.12 -27.22 30.46
N LEU A 129 -10.71 -28.39 30.73
CA LEU A 129 -11.92 -28.85 30.07
C LEU A 129 -13.09 -27.91 30.39
N GLY A 130 -13.29 -27.55 31.66
CA GLY A 130 -14.35 -26.64 32.06
C GLY A 130 -14.27 -25.27 31.36
N MET A 131 -13.06 -24.71 31.25
CA MET A 131 -12.84 -23.47 30.49
C MET A 131 -13.22 -23.65 29.02
N GLY A 132 -12.75 -24.73 28.37
CA GLY A 132 -13.05 -25.00 26.97
C GLY A 132 -14.54 -25.22 26.70
N GLU A 133 -15.24 -25.93 27.59
CA GLU A 133 -16.68 -26.16 27.50
C GLU A 133 -17.49 -24.86 27.66
N SER A 134 -17.14 -24.02 28.64
CA SER A 134 -17.82 -22.74 28.87
C SER A 134 -17.64 -21.78 27.68
N MET A 135 -16.39 -21.59 27.24
CA MET A 135 -16.08 -20.76 26.05
C MET A 135 -16.79 -21.27 24.79
N ASN A 136 -16.81 -22.59 24.55
CA ASN A 136 -17.45 -23.15 23.36
C ASN A 136 -18.99 -23.09 23.42
N ARG A 137 -19.58 -23.15 24.62
CA ARG A 137 -21.04 -23.07 24.82
C ARG A 137 -21.58 -21.68 24.44
N ASN A 138 -20.88 -20.62 24.82
CA ASN A 138 -21.42 -19.26 24.82
C ASN A 138 -20.63 -18.24 23.96
N LEU A 139 -19.39 -18.54 23.54
CA LEU A 139 -18.53 -17.67 22.73
C LEU A 139 -18.13 -18.26 21.37
N ALA A 140 -18.90 -19.24 20.88
CA ALA A 140 -18.74 -19.77 19.53
C ALA A 140 -19.21 -18.74 18.46
N VAL A 141 -19.95 -19.20 17.45
CA VAL A 141 -20.38 -18.35 16.32
C VAL A 141 -21.39 -17.30 16.76
N TYR A 142 -22.43 -17.70 17.50
CA TYR A 142 -23.48 -16.81 17.96
C TYR A 142 -23.35 -16.56 19.46
N ARG A 143 -23.57 -15.31 19.87
CA ARG A 143 -23.38 -14.85 21.24
C ARG A 143 -24.57 -14.01 21.69
N ASN A 144 -24.83 -13.96 22.98
CA ASN A 144 -25.77 -13.02 23.60
C ASN A 144 -25.23 -12.58 24.96
N GLN A 145 -25.79 -11.50 25.52
CA GLN A 145 -25.32 -10.92 26.78
C GLN A 145 -25.25 -11.96 27.91
N GLU A 146 -26.36 -12.68 28.12
CA GLU A 146 -26.54 -13.62 29.23
C GLU A 146 -25.49 -14.74 29.21
N GLY A 147 -25.29 -15.39 28.06
CA GLY A 147 -24.31 -16.47 27.93
C GLY A 147 -22.86 -15.99 28.08
N MET A 148 -22.55 -14.77 27.63
CA MET A 148 -21.22 -14.21 27.82
C MET A 148 -20.95 -13.86 29.29
N GLU A 149 -21.95 -13.31 30.00
CA GLU A 149 -21.86 -13.05 31.45
C GLU A 149 -21.75 -14.35 32.26
N GLU A 150 -22.49 -15.40 31.90
CA GLU A 150 -22.34 -16.74 32.48
C GLU A 150 -20.91 -17.25 32.33
N THR A 151 -20.34 -17.09 31.13
CA THR A 151 -18.96 -17.52 30.85
C THR A 151 -17.93 -16.73 31.66
N LEU A 152 -18.16 -15.43 31.84
CA LEU A 152 -17.28 -14.62 32.68
C LEU A 152 -17.28 -15.13 34.13
N GLY A 153 -18.45 -15.44 34.69
CA GLY A 153 -18.56 -16.05 36.02
C GLY A 153 -17.91 -17.44 36.13
N ASP A 154 -18.07 -18.28 35.11
CA ASP A 154 -17.39 -19.58 35.02
C ASP A 154 -15.86 -19.39 35.03
N LEU A 155 -15.33 -18.42 34.28
CA LEU A 155 -13.89 -18.13 34.23
C LEU A 155 -13.36 -17.63 35.57
N GLU A 156 -14.08 -16.73 36.25
CA GLU A 156 -13.71 -16.27 37.60
C GLU A 156 -13.63 -17.46 38.58
N HIS A 157 -14.63 -18.34 38.55
CA HIS A 157 -14.62 -19.55 39.38
C HIS A 157 -13.46 -20.49 39.05
N LEU A 158 -13.15 -20.68 37.77
CA LEU A 158 -12.03 -21.52 37.32
C LEU A 158 -10.67 -20.91 37.67
N GLN A 159 -10.52 -19.58 37.62
CA GLN A 159 -9.33 -18.88 38.10
C GLN A 159 -9.12 -19.09 39.61
N GLU A 160 -10.18 -19.02 40.42
CA GLU A 160 -10.09 -19.34 41.85
C GLU A 160 -9.73 -20.81 42.10
N ARG A 161 -10.33 -21.75 41.36
CA ARG A 161 -9.95 -23.17 41.42
C ARG A 161 -8.49 -23.39 41.03
N PHE A 162 -8.02 -22.69 40.00
CA PHE A 162 -6.65 -22.79 39.51
C PHE A 162 -5.59 -22.39 40.56
N LYS A 163 -5.93 -21.53 41.53
CA LYS A 163 -5.01 -21.18 42.62
C LYS A 163 -4.66 -22.37 43.52
N THR A 164 -5.52 -23.39 43.58
CA THR A 164 -5.37 -24.52 44.51
C THR A 164 -5.19 -25.88 43.82
N VAL A 165 -5.54 -26.00 42.54
CA VAL A 165 -5.39 -27.25 41.79
C VAL A 165 -3.91 -27.73 41.79
N PRO A 166 -3.65 -28.99 42.16
CA PRO A 166 -2.30 -29.52 42.25
C PRO A 166 -1.77 -29.92 40.88
N VAL A 167 -0.46 -29.73 40.68
CA VAL A 167 0.32 -30.50 39.71
C VAL A 167 0.57 -31.87 40.34
N GLU A 168 0.04 -32.97 39.80
CA GLU A 168 0.20 -34.30 40.38
C GLU A 168 1.65 -34.78 40.27
N ASN A 169 2.29 -34.58 39.11
CA ASN A 169 3.69 -34.95 38.91
C ASN A 169 4.62 -33.89 39.52
N LYS A 170 5.41 -34.28 40.53
CA LYS A 170 6.39 -33.40 41.21
C LYS A 170 7.82 -33.51 40.65
N GLY A 171 8.01 -34.32 39.60
CA GLY A 171 9.31 -34.53 38.98
C GLY A 171 9.84 -33.27 38.27
N LYS A 172 11.16 -33.16 38.16
CA LYS A 172 11.83 -32.03 37.49
C LYS A 172 12.18 -32.30 36.03
N ILE A 173 12.23 -33.57 35.62
CA ILE A 173 12.67 -33.99 34.30
C ILE A 173 11.43 -34.25 33.43
N PHE A 174 11.31 -33.52 32.33
CA PHE A 174 10.24 -33.68 31.33
C PHE A 174 8.83 -33.75 31.93
N ASN A 175 8.53 -32.81 32.83
CA ASN A 175 7.25 -32.78 33.54
C ASN A 175 6.16 -32.11 32.69
N THR A 176 5.46 -32.91 31.88
CA THR A 176 4.36 -32.41 31.03
C THR A 176 3.16 -31.90 31.81
N ASP A 177 2.95 -32.41 33.03
CA ASP A 177 1.86 -31.96 33.90
C ASP A 177 2.10 -30.51 34.37
N LEU A 178 3.35 -30.19 34.74
CA LEU A 178 3.76 -28.81 35.05
C LEU A 178 3.61 -27.89 33.83
N ILE A 179 4.02 -28.35 32.64
CA ILE A 179 3.88 -27.56 31.40
C ILE A 179 2.41 -27.22 31.14
N PHE A 180 1.51 -28.21 31.20
CA PHE A 180 0.08 -27.98 31.01
C PHE A 180 -0.54 -27.10 32.10
N ALA A 181 -0.03 -27.16 33.33
CA ALA A 181 -0.47 -26.27 34.40
C ALA A 181 -0.07 -24.82 34.14
N LEU A 182 1.16 -24.58 33.66
CA LEU A 182 1.63 -23.24 33.29
C LEU A 182 0.85 -22.68 32.10
N GLU A 183 0.68 -23.48 31.04
CA GLU A 183 -0.11 -23.10 29.86
C GLU A 183 -1.56 -22.78 30.23
N LEU A 184 -2.19 -23.58 31.09
CA LEU A 184 -3.54 -23.30 31.58
C LEU A 184 -3.61 -21.95 32.31
N GLY A 185 -2.60 -21.61 33.11
CA GLY A 185 -2.52 -20.29 33.74
C GLY A 185 -2.56 -19.16 32.72
N PHE A 186 -1.75 -19.24 31.65
CA PHE A 186 -1.76 -18.24 30.58
C PHE A 186 -3.09 -18.22 29.82
N MET A 187 -3.71 -19.37 29.57
CA MET A 187 -5.03 -19.42 28.93
C MET A 187 -6.11 -18.76 29.79
N LEU A 188 -6.06 -18.96 31.11
CA LEU A 188 -6.97 -18.32 32.08
C LEU A 188 -6.71 -16.81 32.22
N ASP A 189 -5.52 -16.32 31.88
CA ASP A 189 -5.25 -14.88 31.77
C ASP A 189 -5.81 -14.30 30.45
N CYS A 190 -5.77 -15.06 29.35
CA CYS A 190 -6.25 -14.61 28.04
C CYS A 190 -7.77 -14.73 27.84
N ALA A 191 -8.44 -15.67 28.51
CA ALA A 191 -9.87 -15.90 28.30
C ALA A 191 -10.77 -14.72 28.74
N PRO A 192 -10.60 -14.13 29.94
CA PRO A 192 -11.46 -13.02 30.37
C PRO A 192 -11.42 -11.80 29.46
N PRO A 193 -10.25 -11.31 28.98
CA PRO A 193 -10.17 -10.24 27.97
C PRO A 193 -11.05 -10.48 26.73
N ILE A 194 -11.11 -11.72 26.23
CA ILE A 194 -11.96 -12.08 25.08
C ILE A 194 -13.44 -11.92 25.44
N VAL A 195 -13.84 -12.41 26.61
CA VAL A 195 -15.23 -12.38 27.06
C VAL A 195 -15.70 -10.96 27.35
N VAL A 196 -14.93 -10.18 28.12
CA VAL A 196 -15.31 -8.79 28.43
C VAL A 196 -15.35 -7.92 27.19
N SER A 197 -14.47 -8.15 26.21
CA SER A 197 -14.51 -7.44 24.93
C SER A 197 -15.78 -7.76 24.15
N ALA A 198 -16.20 -9.03 24.15
CA ALA A 198 -17.42 -9.45 23.48
C ALA A 198 -18.69 -8.93 24.19
N ILE A 199 -18.66 -8.84 25.53
CA ILE A 199 -19.72 -8.23 26.35
C ILE A 199 -19.86 -6.74 26.09
N ASP A 200 -18.73 -6.01 26.15
CA ASP A 200 -18.69 -4.55 25.99
C ASP A 200 -19.18 -4.14 24.60
N ARG A 201 -18.72 -4.85 23.57
CA ARG A 201 -19.07 -4.57 22.18
C ARG A 201 -20.53 -4.93 21.86
N LYS A 202 -21.35 -3.90 21.70
CA LYS A 202 -22.80 -3.96 21.43
C LYS A 202 -23.16 -3.79 19.94
N ASP A 203 -22.42 -4.46 19.07
CA ASP A 203 -22.73 -4.59 17.63
C ASP A 203 -22.45 -6.03 17.16
N SER A 204 -22.86 -6.31 15.91
CA SER A 204 -22.39 -7.48 15.17
C SER A 204 -21.51 -7.04 14.02
N ARG A 205 -20.25 -7.48 14.02
CA ARG A 205 -19.24 -7.10 13.02
C ARG A 205 -18.26 -8.26 12.79
N GLY A 206 -18.18 -8.69 11.54
CA GLY A 206 -17.30 -9.80 11.15
C GLY A 206 -17.66 -11.09 11.88
N ALA A 207 -16.68 -11.73 12.54
CA ALA A 207 -16.86 -12.97 13.29
C ALA A 207 -17.52 -12.79 14.67
N GLN A 208 -17.75 -11.55 15.12
CA GLN A 208 -18.58 -11.29 16.28
C GLN A 208 -20.04 -11.14 15.84
N ALA A 209 -20.85 -12.17 16.08
CA ALA A 209 -22.29 -12.17 15.79
C ALA A 209 -23.10 -12.27 17.09
N ARG A 210 -23.66 -11.13 17.51
CA ARG A 210 -24.52 -11.01 18.69
C ARG A 210 -25.99 -11.11 18.31
N THR A 211 -26.72 -12.07 18.86
CA THR A 211 -28.15 -12.26 18.55
C THR A 211 -29.03 -11.17 19.15
N ASP A 212 -28.57 -10.51 20.21
CA ASP A 212 -29.22 -9.39 20.89
C ASP A 212 -28.83 -8.01 20.32
N TYR A 213 -27.73 -7.95 19.57
CA TYR A 213 -27.29 -6.77 18.78
C TYR A 213 -26.93 -7.20 17.35
N PRO A 214 -27.92 -7.58 16.52
CA PRO A 214 -27.67 -8.27 15.25
C PRO A 214 -27.11 -7.39 14.14
N ASN A 215 -27.21 -6.07 14.28
CA ASN A 215 -26.80 -5.12 13.26
C ASN A 215 -25.38 -4.61 13.52
N ARG A 216 -24.69 -4.25 12.44
CA ARG A 216 -23.46 -3.45 12.50
C ARG A 216 -23.84 -2.02 12.91
N ASP A 217 -23.11 -1.46 13.88
CA ASP A 217 -23.31 -0.09 14.36
C ASP A 217 -21.99 0.67 14.20
N ASP A 218 -21.85 1.35 13.07
CA ASP A 218 -20.65 2.11 12.75
C ASP A 218 -20.56 3.44 13.50
N GLU A 219 -21.69 4.02 13.89
CA GLU A 219 -21.71 5.28 14.65
C GLU A 219 -21.04 5.14 16.03
N ASN A 220 -21.32 4.04 16.75
CA ASN A 220 -20.83 3.87 18.13
C ASN A 220 -19.63 2.90 18.24
N TRP A 221 -19.47 1.98 17.29
CA TRP A 221 -18.52 0.86 17.39
C TRP A 221 -17.45 0.81 16.30
N MET A 222 -17.24 1.90 15.56
CA MET A 222 -16.11 2.03 14.63
C MET A 222 -14.79 2.35 15.35
N LYS A 223 -14.37 1.42 16.21
CA LYS A 223 -13.20 1.51 17.09
C LYS A 223 -12.64 0.12 17.39
N HIS A 224 -11.36 0.07 17.72
CA HIS A 224 -10.73 -1.10 18.33
C HIS A 224 -10.98 -1.11 19.84
N LEU A 225 -11.19 -2.30 20.41
CA LEU A 225 -11.12 -2.50 21.85
C LEU A 225 -9.68 -2.87 22.20
N VAL A 226 -9.10 -2.17 23.16
CA VAL A 226 -7.76 -2.43 23.69
C VAL A 226 -7.91 -2.77 25.15
N VAL A 227 -7.54 -4.00 25.52
CA VAL A 227 -7.70 -4.51 26.88
C VAL A 227 -6.35 -4.52 27.59
N GLY A 228 -6.25 -3.73 28.66
CA GLY A 228 -5.12 -3.73 29.58
C GLY A 228 -5.37 -4.61 30.80
N LYS A 229 -4.31 -4.93 31.53
CA LYS A 229 -4.41 -5.57 32.85
C LYS A 229 -4.55 -4.48 33.92
N GLY A 230 -5.75 -4.33 34.47
CA GLY A 230 -6.06 -3.44 35.59
C GLY A 230 -5.76 -4.07 36.95
N GLU A 231 -6.05 -3.33 38.03
CA GLU A 231 -5.81 -3.78 39.41
C GLU A 231 -6.69 -4.96 39.82
N THR A 232 -7.96 -4.97 39.38
CA THR A 232 -8.98 -5.95 39.78
C THR A 232 -9.44 -6.87 38.64
N GLY A 233 -8.93 -6.67 37.41
CA GLY A 233 -9.36 -7.42 36.24
C GLY A 233 -8.95 -6.75 34.93
N PRO A 234 -9.49 -7.21 33.78
CA PRO A 234 -9.24 -6.58 32.49
C PRO A 234 -9.89 -5.19 32.42
N GLU A 235 -9.15 -4.19 31.95
CA GLU A 235 -9.64 -2.82 31.74
C GLU A 235 -9.75 -2.54 30.24
N ILE A 236 -10.94 -2.09 29.81
CA ILE A 236 -11.21 -1.80 28.39
C ILE A 236 -10.94 -0.32 28.12
N THR A 237 -10.13 -0.09 27.09
CA THR A 237 -9.96 1.21 26.45
C THR A 237 -10.29 1.09 24.97
N TYR A 238 -10.38 2.22 24.27
CA TYR A 238 -10.75 2.25 22.86
C TYR A 238 -9.68 2.99 22.06
N ALA A 239 -9.36 2.48 20.88
CA ALA A 239 -8.55 3.18 19.90
C ALA A 239 -9.41 3.48 18.65
N PRO A 240 -9.35 4.70 18.10
CA PRO A 240 -10.08 5.04 16.90
C PRO A 240 -9.56 4.21 15.71
N VAL A 241 -10.41 4.03 14.71
CA VAL A 241 -9.97 3.53 13.40
C VAL A 241 -9.69 4.74 12.52
N SER A 242 -8.41 4.99 12.26
CA SER A 242 -7.97 6.06 11.37
C SER A 242 -7.89 5.51 9.95
N ILE A 243 -8.68 6.09 9.05
CA ILE A 243 -8.81 5.61 7.67
C ILE A 243 -8.11 6.57 6.70
N THR A 244 -7.97 7.87 7.04
CA THR A 244 -7.43 8.87 6.11
C THR A 244 -6.51 9.88 6.79
N ARG A 245 -5.35 10.15 6.21
CA ARG A 245 -4.39 11.20 6.57
C ARG A 245 -4.26 12.18 5.41
N VAL A 246 -4.38 13.48 5.67
CA VAL A 246 -4.39 14.51 4.63
C VAL A 246 -3.27 15.53 4.90
N GLN A 247 -2.50 15.87 3.85
CA GLN A 247 -1.55 16.97 3.92
C GLN A 247 -2.32 18.29 3.85
N ARG A 248 -2.18 19.09 4.90
CA ARG A 248 -2.81 20.39 5.08
C ARG A 248 -1.79 21.50 4.88
N GLN A 249 -2.24 22.61 4.32
CA GLN A 249 -1.44 23.82 4.22
C GLN A 249 -2.37 25.02 4.15
N ASP A 250 -2.23 25.95 5.09
CA ASP A 250 -2.98 27.20 5.09
C ASP A 250 -2.03 28.39 4.87
N PRO A 251 -2.11 29.09 3.71
CA PRO A 251 -1.25 30.24 3.43
C PRO A 251 -1.54 31.45 4.35
N GLU A 252 -2.68 31.47 5.04
CA GLU A 252 -3.08 32.55 5.95
C GLU A 252 -2.73 32.26 7.42
N ALA A 253 -2.22 31.08 7.74
CA ALA A 253 -1.83 30.71 9.10
C ALA A 253 -0.51 31.37 9.51
N GLU A 254 -0.28 31.49 10.83
CA GLU A 254 1.00 31.97 11.38
C GLU A 254 2.18 31.09 10.96
N ASN A 255 1.93 29.78 10.80
CA ASN A 255 2.86 28.83 10.22
C ASN A 255 2.30 28.30 8.90
N THR A 256 2.94 28.65 7.80
CA THR A 256 2.53 28.29 6.43
C THR A 256 3.15 26.99 5.93
N ALA A 257 3.95 26.31 6.75
CA ALA A 257 4.55 25.02 6.41
C ALA A 257 3.45 23.93 6.30
N PRO A 258 3.56 23.01 5.33
CA PRO A 258 2.68 21.86 5.25
C PRO A 258 2.75 20.99 6.50
N PHE A 259 1.62 20.43 6.93
CA PHE A 259 1.55 19.50 8.04
C PHE A 259 0.56 18.36 7.74
N TRP A 260 0.74 17.23 8.41
CA TRP A 260 -0.16 16.09 8.28
C TRP A 260 -1.27 16.14 9.34
N GLN A 261 -2.51 15.89 8.93
CA GLN A 261 -3.65 15.79 9.81
C GLN A 261 -4.39 14.47 9.61
N ASP A 262 -4.65 13.77 10.71
CA ASP A 262 -5.30 12.46 10.72
C ASP A 262 -6.80 12.62 10.95
N TYR A 263 -7.60 11.90 10.15
CA TYR A 263 -9.05 11.86 10.25
C TYR A 263 -9.52 10.42 10.43
N SER A 264 -10.40 10.24 11.42
CA SER A 264 -11.09 8.98 11.65
C SER A 264 -12.51 9.12 11.11
N LEU A 265 -12.80 8.43 10.01
CA LEU A 265 -14.11 8.43 9.39
C LEU A 265 -14.48 7.05 8.88
N GLU A 266 -15.76 6.75 8.89
CA GLU A 266 -16.31 5.57 8.22
C GLU A 266 -16.39 5.81 6.72
N VAL A 267 -15.86 4.87 5.94
CA VAL A 267 -15.90 4.88 4.47
C VAL A 267 -16.62 3.61 4.02
N GLU A 268 -17.68 3.76 3.22
CA GLU A 268 -18.42 2.61 2.68
C GLU A 268 -17.54 1.76 1.74
N ASP A 269 -17.82 0.46 1.62
CA ASP A 269 -16.99 -0.48 0.83
C ASP A 269 -16.87 -0.09 -0.66
N ASN A 270 -17.85 0.64 -1.18
CA ASN A 270 -17.92 1.14 -2.56
C ASN A 270 -17.52 2.62 -2.71
N ALA A 271 -17.05 3.25 -1.64
CA ALA A 271 -16.70 4.66 -1.64
C ALA A 271 -15.32 4.89 -2.26
N THR A 272 -15.19 6.05 -2.91
CA THR A 272 -13.93 6.52 -3.48
C THR A 272 -13.13 7.32 -2.46
N VAL A 273 -11.85 7.54 -2.71
CA VAL A 273 -11.02 8.45 -1.91
C VAL A 273 -11.63 9.86 -1.88
N LEU A 274 -12.27 10.30 -2.97
CA LEU A 274 -12.96 11.59 -2.98
C LEU A 274 -14.16 11.60 -2.01
N ASP A 275 -14.92 10.51 -1.91
CA ASP A 275 -16.05 10.45 -0.99
C ASP A 275 -15.59 10.56 0.47
N ALA A 276 -14.46 9.93 0.80
CA ALA A 276 -13.81 10.10 2.10
C ALA A 276 -13.40 11.56 2.37
N LEU A 277 -12.79 12.24 1.40
CA LEU A 277 -12.39 13.65 1.54
C LEU A 277 -13.59 14.61 1.64
N ILE A 278 -14.66 14.34 0.88
CA ILE A 278 -15.90 15.12 0.99
C ILE A 278 -16.50 14.94 2.37
N LYS A 279 -16.56 13.70 2.89
CA LYS A 279 -17.05 13.41 4.23
C LYS A 279 -16.22 14.12 5.32
N ILE A 280 -14.89 14.13 5.18
CA ILE A 280 -14.02 14.92 6.07
C ILE A 280 -14.43 16.39 6.04
N ARG A 281 -14.52 16.99 4.84
CA ARG A 281 -14.86 18.41 4.70
C ARG A 281 -16.24 18.75 5.25
N GLU A 282 -17.24 17.92 5.00
CA GLU A 282 -18.63 18.24 5.31
C GLU A 282 -19.00 17.92 6.77
N ASP A 283 -18.45 16.84 7.33
CA ASP A 283 -18.88 16.33 8.64
C ASP A 283 -17.86 16.58 9.75
N LEU A 284 -16.56 16.65 9.44
CA LEU A 284 -15.48 16.71 10.44
C LEU A 284 -14.76 18.06 10.49
N ASP A 285 -14.40 18.60 9.32
CA ASP A 285 -13.54 19.77 9.20
C ASP A 285 -13.82 20.58 7.93
N GLY A 286 -14.73 21.55 8.06
CA GLY A 286 -15.11 22.48 6.99
C GLY A 286 -14.00 23.40 6.48
N THR A 287 -12.82 23.40 7.11
CA THR A 287 -11.68 24.19 6.65
C THR A 287 -10.88 23.49 5.54
N LEU A 288 -11.06 22.17 5.37
CA LEU A 288 -10.35 21.39 4.36
C LEU A 288 -10.72 21.85 2.95
N SER A 289 -9.72 22.32 2.21
CA SER A 289 -9.88 22.77 0.83
C SER A 289 -9.48 21.68 -0.18
N LEU A 290 -10.41 21.32 -1.07
CA LEU A 290 -10.16 20.43 -2.20
C LEU A 290 -10.97 20.84 -3.44
N ARG A 291 -10.47 20.49 -4.62
CA ARG A 291 -11.18 20.69 -5.89
C ARG A 291 -11.92 19.42 -6.30
N CYS A 292 -13.22 19.53 -6.58
CA CYS A 292 -14.02 18.46 -7.15
C CYS A 292 -15.20 19.06 -7.93
N SER A 293 -15.46 18.54 -9.14
CA SER A 293 -16.57 19.03 -9.98
C SER A 293 -17.48 17.89 -10.44
N CYS A 294 -17.06 17.08 -11.43
CA CYS A 294 -17.96 16.09 -12.03
C CYS A 294 -18.17 14.80 -11.21
N ARG A 295 -17.25 14.48 -10.28
CA ARG A 295 -17.18 13.22 -9.49
C ARG A 295 -17.17 11.90 -10.29
N SER A 296 -17.12 11.94 -11.62
CA SER A 296 -17.25 10.74 -12.49
C SER A 296 -16.05 10.52 -13.40
N SER A 297 -14.85 10.94 -12.98
CA SER A 297 -13.61 10.79 -13.78
C SER A 297 -13.67 11.45 -15.17
N ILE A 298 -14.39 12.56 -15.31
CA ILE A 298 -14.54 13.31 -16.58
C ILE A 298 -13.75 14.61 -16.57
N CYS A 299 -13.91 15.45 -15.53
CA CYS A 299 -13.31 16.78 -15.49
C CYS A 299 -11.83 16.83 -15.05
N GLY A 300 -11.31 15.76 -14.43
CA GLY A 300 -9.94 15.73 -13.90
C GLY A 300 -9.69 16.57 -12.63
N SER A 301 -10.65 17.37 -12.17
CA SER A 301 -10.50 18.29 -11.04
C SER A 301 -10.13 17.64 -9.70
N CYS A 302 -10.41 16.34 -9.53
CA CYS A 302 -10.14 15.56 -8.32
C CYS A 302 -8.74 14.91 -8.36
N ALA A 303 -7.82 15.42 -9.18
CA ALA A 303 -6.46 14.91 -9.32
C ALA A 303 -5.62 15.30 -8.11
N MET A 304 -5.00 14.30 -7.48
CA MET A 304 -4.20 14.43 -6.27
C MET A 304 -3.26 13.23 -6.14
N ARG A 305 -2.30 13.30 -5.22
CA ARG A 305 -1.42 12.16 -4.89
C ARG A 305 -2.06 11.36 -3.76
N ILE A 306 -2.18 10.05 -3.95
CA ILE A 306 -2.84 9.11 -3.05
C ILE A 306 -1.82 8.00 -2.78
N ASN A 307 -1.43 7.81 -1.52
CA ASN A 307 -0.36 6.89 -1.11
C ASN A 307 0.92 7.05 -1.96
N GLY A 308 1.31 8.30 -2.22
CA GLY A 308 2.51 8.63 -2.99
C GLY A 308 2.38 8.62 -4.52
N HIS A 309 1.22 8.25 -5.07
CA HIS A 309 0.99 8.18 -6.54
C HIS A 309 -0.15 9.08 -7.00
N ALA A 310 0.03 9.78 -8.11
CA ALA A 310 -0.98 10.62 -8.71
C ALA A 310 -2.13 9.81 -9.30
N GLY A 311 -3.35 10.22 -8.97
CA GLY A 311 -4.55 9.60 -9.48
C GLY A 311 -5.75 10.52 -9.42
N LEU A 312 -6.91 10.00 -9.80
CA LEU A 312 -8.18 10.68 -9.62
C LEU A 312 -8.83 10.13 -8.35
N ALA A 313 -8.97 10.95 -7.31
CA ALA A 313 -9.60 10.50 -6.07
C ALA A 313 -11.04 10.00 -6.26
N CYS A 314 -11.74 10.53 -7.27
CA CYS A 314 -13.09 10.10 -7.65
C CYS A 314 -13.15 8.84 -8.52
N LYS A 315 -12.00 8.26 -8.87
CA LYS A 315 -11.87 6.96 -9.54
C LYS A 315 -11.32 5.91 -8.58
N THR A 316 -10.39 6.33 -7.72
CA THR A 316 -9.67 5.47 -6.78
C THR A 316 -10.60 5.01 -5.67
N GLN A 317 -10.78 3.68 -5.57
CA GLN A 317 -11.58 3.06 -4.51
C GLN A 317 -10.82 3.11 -3.19
N ALA A 318 -11.46 3.60 -2.13
CA ALA A 318 -10.83 3.73 -0.81
C ALA A 318 -10.37 2.37 -0.28
N VAL A 319 -11.20 1.34 -0.43
CA VAL A 319 -10.87 -0.04 -0.03
C VAL A 319 -9.69 -0.63 -0.78
N ALA A 320 -9.44 -0.22 -2.03
CA ALA A 320 -8.32 -0.74 -2.81
C ALA A 320 -6.99 -0.18 -2.32
N VAL A 321 -6.97 1.12 -1.98
CA VAL A 321 -5.75 1.78 -1.47
C VAL A 321 -5.50 1.50 0.02
N LEU A 322 -6.53 1.16 0.80
CA LEU A 322 -6.39 0.65 2.17
C LEU A 322 -5.78 -0.76 2.24
N GLN A 323 -5.84 -1.55 1.17
CA GLN A 323 -5.19 -2.87 1.16
C GLN A 323 -3.67 -2.77 1.08
N GLU A 324 -3.15 -1.64 0.61
CA GLU A 324 -1.70 -1.38 0.50
C GLU A 324 -1.13 -0.73 1.80
N GLY A 325 -1.99 -0.22 2.69
CA GLY A 325 -1.61 0.31 4.01
C GLY A 325 -2.82 0.72 4.88
N ASP A 326 -2.64 0.78 6.20
CA ASP A 326 -3.75 1.02 7.16
C ASP A 326 -4.37 2.43 7.10
N VAL A 327 -3.74 3.36 6.35
CA VAL A 327 -4.17 4.76 6.24
C VAL A 327 -4.08 5.21 4.78
N ILE A 328 -5.12 5.89 4.29
CA ILE A 328 -5.10 6.56 2.99
C ILE A 328 -4.41 7.91 3.17
N GLU A 329 -3.18 8.03 2.67
CA GLU A 329 -2.45 9.30 2.64
C GLU A 329 -2.82 10.09 1.39
N VAL A 330 -3.25 11.34 1.57
CA VAL A 330 -3.66 12.23 0.49
C VAL A 330 -2.87 13.52 0.50
N GLU A 331 -2.24 13.82 -0.63
CA GLU A 331 -1.40 14.99 -0.87
C GLU A 331 -1.89 15.80 -2.07
N PRO A 332 -1.60 17.11 -2.14
CA PRO A 332 -1.80 17.88 -3.36
C PRO A 332 -1.03 17.25 -4.55
N ALA A 333 -1.53 17.49 -5.76
CA ALA A 333 -0.83 17.04 -6.97
C ALA A 333 0.57 17.68 -7.07
N GLY A 334 1.57 16.89 -7.42
CA GLY A 334 2.97 17.31 -7.53
C GLY A 334 3.22 18.25 -8.72
N ASN A 335 4.44 18.80 -8.79
CA ASN A 335 4.92 19.72 -9.83
C ASN A 335 4.07 20.99 -10.09
N MET A 336 3.03 21.20 -9.30
CA MET A 336 2.12 22.32 -9.36
C MET A 336 2.11 23.02 -8.00
N PRO A 337 2.30 24.35 -7.92
CA PRO A 337 2.32 25.04 -6.65
C PRO A 337 1.01 24.88 -5.87
N VAL A 338 1.12 24.54 -4.58
CA VAL A 338 -0.04 24.43 -3.69
C VAL A 338 -0.60 25.82 -3.39
N ILE A 339 -1.91 25.99 -3.54
CA ILE A 339 -2.65 27.20 -3.17
C ILE A 339 -3.12 27.08 -1.71
N LYS A 340 -3.82 25.99 -1.38
CA LYS A 340 -4.31 25.66 -0.03
C LYS A 340 -4.68 24.18 0.04
N ASP A 341 -4.23 23.48 1.07
CA ASP A 341 -4.47 22.05 1.29
C ASP A 341 -4.23 21.22 0.01
N LEU A 342 -5.27 20.63 -0.57
CA LEU A 342 -5.21 19.77 -1.77
C LEU A 342 -5.42 20.55 -3.07
N VAL A 343 -5.57 21.88 -3.01
CA VAL A 343 -5.80 22.74 -4.17
C VAL A 343 -4.48 23.26 -4.71
N VAL A 344 -4.18 22.96 -5.97
CA VAL A 344 -2.97 23.42 -6.67
C VAL A 344 -3.26 24.40 -7.79
N ASN A 345 -2.25 25.19 -8.15
CA ASN A 345 -2.28 26.08 -9.30
C ASN A 345 -1.93 25.32 -10.60
N PHE A 346 -2.84 25.39 -11.57
CA PHE A 346 -2.71 24.74 -12.88
C PHE A 346 -2.10 25.64 -13.96
N ASP A 347 -1.69 26.88 -13.65
CA ASP A 347 -1.12 27.80 -14.64
C ASP A 347 0.06 27.17 -15.38
N LEU A 348 1.00 26.54 -14.65
CA LEU A 348 2.12 25.79 -15.25
C LEU A 348 1.62 24.73 -16.25
N PHE A 349 0.60 23.97 -15.88
CA PHE A 349 0.04 22.94 -16.77
C PHE A 349 -0.55 23.55 -18.06
N TRP A 350 -1.33 24.62 -17.93
CA TRP A 350 -1.99 25.24 -19.08
C TRP A 350 -1.02 26.00 -19.98
N ASP A 351 -0.04 26.68 -19.39
CA ASP A 351 1.02 27.38 -20.13
C ASP A 351 1.76 26.38 -21.04
N LYS A 352 2.16 25.21 -20.51
CA LYS A 352 2.79 24.15 -21.30
C LYS A 352 1.89 23.58 -22.39
N ILE A 353 0.58 23.44 -22.13
CA ILE A 353 -0.38 22.98 -23.14
C ILE A 353 -0.54 24.02 -24.26
N MET A 354 -0.49 25.31 -23.94
CA MET A 354 -0.59 26.39 -24.92
C MET A 354 0.69 26.55 -25.74
N GLU A 355 1.87 26.27 -25.15
CA GLU A 355 3.16 26.27 -25.85
C GLU A 355 3.19 25.33 -27.08
N VAL A 356 2.35 24.30 -27.12
CA VAL A 356 2.30 23.32 -28.24
C VAL A 356 1.23 23.61 -29.29
N ASP A 357 0.60 24.80 -29.25
CA ASP A 357 -0.50 25.20 -30.14
C ASP A 357 -1.61 24.12 -30.24
N PRO A 358 -2.43 23.93 -29.19
CA PRO A 358 -3.25 22.74 -28.98
C PRO A 358 -4.55 22.73 -29.81
N TYR A 359 -4.51 23.24 -31.04
CA TYR A 359 -5.60 23.35 -32.00
C TYR A 359 -5.12 22.96 -33.41
N LEU A 360 -6.05 22.57 -34.27
CA LEU A 360 -5.76 22.11 -35.63
C LEU A 360 -5.36 23.29 -36.54
N LYS A 361 -4.32 23.12 -37.36
CA LYS A 361 -3.84 24.08 -38.37
C LYS A 361 -3.83 23.46 -39.77
N PRO A 362 -5.00 23.25 -40.41
CA PRO A 362 -5.06 22.63 -41.72
C PRO A 362 -4.51 23.53 -42.82
N GLN A 363 -3.89 22.91 -43.83
CA GLN A 363 -3.44 23.59 -45.04
C GLN A 363 -4.54 23.59 -46.10
N GLY A 364 -4.62 24.68 -46.88
CA GLY A 364 -5.58 24.82 -47.99
C GLY A 364 -6.84 25.62 -47.65
N PRO A 365 -7.78 25.74 -48.61
CA PRO A 365 -9.04 26.45 -48.39
C PRO A 365 -9.93 25.69 -47.41
N GLU A 366 -10.55 26.42 -46.49
CA GLU A 366 -11.51 25.85 -45.54
C GLU A 366 -12.71 25.22 -46.31
N PRO A 367 -13.07 23.96 -46.03
CA PRO A 367 -14.19 23.30 -46.70
C PRO A 367 -15.53 23.94 -46.30
N GLU A 368 -16.53 23.86 -47.18
CA GLU A 368 -17.90 24.33 -46.87
C GLU A 368 -18.62 23.46 -45.81
N GLN A 369 -18.09 22.27 -45.51
CA GLN A 369 -18.61 21.30 -44.54
C GLN A 369 -17.49 20.77 -43.64
N GLU A 370 -17.65 19.59 -43.02
CA GLU A 370 -16.61 18.95 -42.21
C GLU A 370 -15.37 18.52 -43.01
N TYR A 371 -14.21 18.53 -42.36
CA TYR A 371 -13.02 17.85 -42.86
C TYR A 371 -13.24 16.33 -42.80
N VAL A 372 -13.36 15.70 -43.96
CA VAL A 372 -13.56 14.24 -44.06
C VAL A 372 -12.23 13.51 -43.96
N VAL A 373 -12.12 12.58 -43.01
CA VAL A 373 -10.96 11.72 -42.80
C VAL A 373 -11.44 10.28 -42.65
N SER A 374 -10.67 9.30 -43.15
CA SER A 374 -10.99 7.89 -42.93
C SER A 374 -10.85 7.50 -41.46
N ASN A 375 -11.67 6.54 -41.00
CA ASN A 375 -11.57 6.04 -39.63
C ASN A 375 -10.17 5.46 -39.35
N ASP A 376 -9.60 4.71 -40.29
CA ASP A 376 -8.30 4.05 -40.14
C ASP A 376 -7.18 5.06 -39.87
N ALA A 377 -7.22 6.23 -40.53
CA ALA A 377 -6.26 7.31 -40.32
C ALA A 377 -6.44 8.07 -38.98
N MET A 378 -7.50 7.79 -38.22
CA MET A 378 -7.75 8.41 -36.91
C MET A 378 -7.64 7.42 -35.74
N LEU A 379 -7.58 6.11 -36.00
CA LEU A 379 -7.61 5.07 -34.96
C LEU A 379 -6.46 5.23 -33.95
N HIS A 380 -5.24 5.56 -34.40
CA HIS A 380 -4.08 5.76 -33.52
C HIS A 380 -4.19 7.00 -32.62
N LEU A 381 -5.11 7.92 -32.94
CA LEU A 381 -5.38 9.14 -32.16
C LEU A 381 -6.48 8.95 -31.11
N SER A 382 -7.22 7.83 -31.14
CA SER A 382 -8.34 7.58 -30.22
C SER A 382 -7.93 7.61 -28.74
N SER A 383 -6.75 7.07 -28.39
CA SER A 383 -6.25 7.09 -27.01
C SER A 383 -5.90 8.52 -26.55
N VAL A 384 -5.18 9.28 -27.37
CA VAL A 384 -4.74 10.64 -27.00
C VAL A 384 -5.88 11.66 -26.99
N THR A 385 -6.90 11.46 -27.83
CA THR A 385 -8.12 12.27 -27.81
C THR A 385 -8.96 12.05 -26.55
N SER A 386 -8.77 10.92 -25.85
CA SER A 386 -9.43 10.61 -24.58
C SER A 386 -8.80 11.33 -23.37
N CYS A 387 -7.72 12.11 -23.57
CA CYS A 387 -7.12 12.91 -22.51
C CYS A 387 -8.10 13.96 -21.97
N ILE A 388 -8.32 13.93 -20.66
CA ILE A 388 -9.23 14.84 -19.95
C ILE A 388 -8.51 16.02 -19.27
N MET A 389 -7.23 16.24 -19.58
CA MET A 389 -6.42 17.33 -19.01
C MET A 389 -6.38 17.38 -17.47
N CYS A 390 -6.38 16.21 -16.82
CA CYS A 390 -6.39 16.12 -15.35
C CYS A 390 -5.05 16.43 -14.66
N GLY A 391 -3.94 16.52 -15.40
CA GLY A 391 -2.62 16.79 -14.81
C GLY A 391 -1.97 15.64 -14.04
N ALA A 392 -2.61 14.47 -13.86
CA ALA A 392 -2.02 13.35 -13.09
C ALA A 392 -0.63 12.91 -13.61
N CYS A 393 -0.47 12.83 -14.94
CA CYS A 393 0.83 12.51 -15.54
C CYS A 393 1.91 13.60 -15.34
N VAL A 394 1.50 14.85 -15.12
CA VAL A 394 2.38 15.98 -14.83
C VAL A 394 2.79 15.97 -13.36
N SER A 395 1.86 15.62 -12.46
CA SER A 395 2.10 15.49 -11.02
C SER A 395 3.33 14.66 -10.70
N ASP A 396 3.46 13.50 -11.34
CA ASP A 396 4.52 12.52 -11.02
C ASP A 396 5.61 12.47 -12.09
N CYS A 397 5.71 13.52 -12.90
CA CYS A 397 6.79 13.61 -13.87
C CYS A 397 8.10 13.98 -13.17
N THR A 398 9.00 13.00 -13.04
CA THR A 398 10.31 13.19 -12.42
C THR A 398 11.20 14.19 -13.16
N VAL A 399 10.98 14.40 -14.47
CA VAL A 399 11.73 15.41 -15.22
C VAL A 399 11.29 16.81 -14.81
N LEU A 400 9.98 17.06 -14.69
CA LEU A 400 9.44 18.35 -14.28
C LEU A 400 9.80 18.72 -12.84
N GLU A 401 10.02 17.72 -11.99
CA GLU A 401 10.47 17.93 -10.61
C GLU A 401 11.86 18.57 -10.54
N VAL A 402 12.72 18.28 -11.53
CA VAL A 402 14.11 18.75 -11.58
C VAL A 402 14.30 19.90 -12.58
N ASP A 403 13.56 19.90 -13.67
CA ASP A 403 13.60 20.91 -14.73
C ASP A 403 12.19 21.40 -15.11
N PRO A 404 11.75 22.54 -14.54
CA PRO A 404 10.46 23.16 -14.85
C PRO A 404 10.33 23.66 -16.30
N SER A 405 11.44 23.77 -17.05
CA SER A 405 11.39 24.23 -18.43
C SER A 405 10.80 23.19 -19.39
N PHE A 406 10.94 21.91 -19.05
CA PHE A 406 10.44 20.79 -19.86
C PHE A 406 8.93 20.93 -20.13
N LEU A 407 8.50 20.64 -21.37
CA LEU A 407 7.08 20.73 -21.75
C LEU A 407 6.17 19.79 -20.94
N GLY A 408 6.70 18.65 -20.50
CA GLY A 408 5.94 17.68 -19.73
C GLY A 408 5.11 16.71 -20.56
N PRO A 409 4.67 15.60 -19.95
CA PRO A 409 4.03 14.49 -20.66
C PRO A 409 2.67 14.86 -21.26
N ALA A 410 1.86 15.69 -20.58
CA ALA A 410 0.55 16.08 -21.08
C ALA A 410 0.63 16.93 -22.34
N ALA A 411 1.52 17.94 -22.36
CA ALA A 411 1.72 18.82 -23.50
C ALA A 411 2.27 18.06 -24.71
N LEU A 412 3.27 17.20 -24.50
CA LEU A 412 3.83 16.40 -25.59
C LEU A 412 2.86 15.35 -26.14
N ALA A 413 2.05 14.72 -25.30
CA ALA A 413 0.96 13.85 -25.78
C ALA A 413 -0.07 14.67 -26.57
N LYS A 414 -0.44 15.86 -26.09
CA LYS A 414 -1.34 16.76 -26.82
C LYS A 414 -0.74 17.21 -28.16
N ALA A 415 0.57 17.43 -28.22
CA ALA A 415 1.28 17.77 -29.45
C ALA A 415 1.22 16.62 -30.46
N TYR A 416 1.47 15.38 -30.03
CA TYR A 416 1.35 14.19 -30.88
C TYR A 416 -0.01 14.08 -31.57
N ARG A 417 -1.08 14.49 -30.88
CA ARG A 417 -2.43 14.52 -31.48
C ARG A 417 -2.44 15.33 -32.77
N PHE A 418 -1.70 16.43 -32.86
CA PHE A 418 -1.66 17.30 -34.03
C PHE A 418 -0.52 16.95 -34.98
N THR A 419 0.65 16.54 -34.50
CA THR A 419 1.74 16.11 -35.41
C THR A 419 1.36 14.90 -36.25
N ALA A 420 0.49 14.04 -35.71
CA ALA A 420 0.00 12.82 -36.35
C ALA A 420 -1.45 12.92 -36.84
N ASP A 421 -2.09 14.11 -36.81
CA ASP A 421 -3.40 14.32 -37.41
C ASP A 421 -3.25 14.54 -38.92
N PRO A 422 -3.88 13.71 -39.77
CA PRO A 422 -3.74 13.86 -41.22
C PRO A 422 -4.26 15.20 -41.76
N ARG A 423 -4.99 15.97 -40.93
CA ARG A 423 -5.46 17.30 -41.31
C ARG A 423 -4.48 18.43 -40.99
N ASP A 424 -3.44 18.21 -40.17
CA ASP A 424 -2.47 19.26 -39.73
C ASP A 424 -1.08 19.11 -40.40
N GLY A 425 -0.96 18.19 -41.37
CA GLY A 425 0.30 17.80 -42.00
C GLY A 425 0.44 18.23 -43.45
N ASP A 426 1.58 17.86 -44.05
CA ASP A 426 1.77 17.87 -45.50
C ASP A 426 0.96 16.73 -46.18
N ASP A 427 1.21 16.44 -47.46
CA ASP A 427 0.47 15.41 -48.22
C ASP A 427 0.53 13.99 -47.57
N GLU A 428 1.49 13.75 -46.67
CA GLU A 428 1.66 12.50 -45.92
C GLU A 428 0.98 12.53 -44.53
N GLY A 429 0.31 13.63 -44.18
CA GLY A 429 -0.43 13.79 -42.93
C GLY A 429 0.46 14.00 -41.68
N VAL A 430 1.70 14.45 -41.86
CA VAL A 430 2.66 14.72 -40.78
C VAL A 430 3.02 16.21 -40.73
N SER A 431 2.90 16.83 -39.55
CA SER A 431 3.19 18.26 -39.36
C SER A 431 4.68 18.52 -39.08
N LYS A 432 5.48 18.75 -40.13
CA LYS A 432 6.93 18.98 -40.01
C LYS A 432 7.28 20.24 -39.20
N GLU A 433 6.51 21.31 -39.35
CA GLU A 433 6.71 22.57 -38.61
C GLU A 433 6.62 22.35 -37.09
N ARG A 434 5.61 21.60 -36.64
CA ARG A 434 5.43 21.27 -35.23
C ARG A 434 6.52 20.35 -34.71
N LEU A 435 6.93 19.35 -35.51
CA LEU A 435 8.03 18.46 -35.15
C LEU A 435 9.35 19.23 -34.98
N GLU A 436 9.64 20.19 -35.86
CA GLU A 436 10.81 21.05 -35.74
C GLU A 436 10.81 21.85 -34.43
N ALA A 437 9.68 22.47 -34.09
CA ALA A 437 9.53 23.24 -32.85
C ALA A 437 9.77 22.38 -31.59
N LEU A 438 9.37 21.10 -31.63
CA LEU A 438 9.51 20.16 -30.51
C LEU A 438 10.87 19.43 -30.49
N ASN A 439 11.70 19.63 -31.51
CA ASN A 439 13.01 19.02 -31.64
C ASN A 439 14.08 19.75 -30.78
N GLY A 440 13.79 20.94 -30.29
CA GLY A 440 14.71 21.73 -29.45
C GLY A 440 14.84 21.24 -27.99
N PRO A 441 15.69 21.92 -27.19
CA PRO A 441 15.73 21.75 -25.73
C PRO A 441 14.35 21.99 -25.10
N SER A 442 14.09 21.34 -23.97
CA SER A 442 12.79 21.32 -23.27
C SER A 442 11.66 20.62 -24.06
N GLY A 443 11.99 20.07 -25.24
CA GLY A 443 11.10 19.41 -26.18
C GLY A 443 10.97 17.89 -25.97
N MET A 444 10.66 17.16 -27.04
CA MET A 444 10.33 15.73 -26.95
C MET A 444 11.49 14.86 -26.45
N TRP A 445 12.74 15.30 -26.61
CA TRP A 445 13.96 14.54 -26.31
C TRP A 445 14.33 14.50 -24.82
N ASP A 446 13.84 15.45 -24.03
CA ASP A 446 14.20 15.58 -22.62
C ASP A 446 13.44 14.60 -21.71
N CYS A 447 12.42 13.91 -22.25
CA CYS A 447 11.76 12.81 -21.56
C CYS A 447 12.75 11.65 -21.28
N THR A 448 12.89 11.29 -20.00
CA THR A 448 13.77 10.21 -19.51
C THR A 448 13.20 8.80 -19.68
N ARG A 449 11.92 8.67 -20.10
CA ARG A 449 11.22 7.39 -20.32
C ARG A 449 11.04 6.54 -19.05
N CYS A 450 10.80 7.18 -17.90
CA CYS A 450 10.53 6.50 -16.62
C CYS A 450 9.16 5.79 -16.51
N LEU A 451 8.29 5.93 -17.51
CA LEU A 451 6.94 5.32 -17.59
C LEU A 451 5.90 5.76 -16.56
N GLU A 452 6.24 6.60 -15.58
CA GLU A 452 5.31 7.01 -14.52
C GLU A 452 4.05 7.71 -15.07
N CYS A 453 4.20 8.55 -16.10
CA CYS A 453 3.09 9.22 -16.76
C CYS A 453 2.08 8.26 -17.44
N VAL A 454 2.51 7.03 -17.75
CA VAL A 454 1.63 5.98 -18.29
C VAL A 454 0.83 5.35 -17.16
N GLN A 455 1.48 5.03 -16.04
CA GLN A 455 0.84 4.45 -14.86
C GLN A 455 -0.18 5.41 -14.22
N ALA A 456 0.20 6.68 -14.06
CA ALA A 456 -0.66 7.71 -13.49
C ALA A 456 -1.87 8.08 -14.38
N CYS A 457 -1.89 7.69 -15.66
CA CYS A 457 -2.93 8.14 -16.59
C CYS A 457 -4.25 7.39 -16.38
N PRO A 458 -5.33 8.05 -15.91
CA PRO A 458 -6.60 7.38 -15.63
C PRO A 458 -7.38 6.96 -16.89
N LYS A 459 -6.97 7.45 -18.07
CA LYS A 459 -7.63 7.24 -19.37
C LYS A 459 -6.83 6.37 -20.34
N GLY A 460 -5.65 5.88 -19.95
CA GLY A 460 -4.82 5.06 -20.83
C GLY A 460 -4.31 5.79 -22.07
N VAL A 461 -4.06 7.09 -21.97
CA VAL A 461 -3.46 7.89 -23.07
C VAL A 461 -2.04 7.42 -23.40
N ALA A 462 -1.35 6.88 -22.39
CA ALA A 462 0.06 6.50 -22.44
C ALA A 462 0.98 7.61 -23.02
N PRO A 463 1.13 8.76 -22.33
CA PRO A 463 1.89 9.90 -22.85
C PRO A 463 3.30 9.58 -23.33
N MET A 464 4.03 8.71 -22.61
CA MET A 464 5.39 8.29 -22.99
C MET A 464 5.41 7.63 -24.37
N GLU A 465 4.48 6.73 -24.67
CA GLU A 465 4.39 6.09 -25.98
C GLU A 465 4.12 7.10 -27.09
N ARG A 466 3.29 8.12 -26.82
CA ARG A 466 3.03 9.20 -27.79
C ARG A 466 4.28 10.04 -28.04
N ILE A 467 5.09 10.28 -27.00
CA ILE A 467 6.39 10.95 -27.13
C ILE A 467 7.34 10.10 -27.98
N MET A 468 7.37 8.78 -27.81
CA MET A 468 8.20 7.90 -28.64
C MET A 468 7.76 7.92 -30.10
N ALA A 469 6.46 7.77 -30.37
CA ALA A 469 5.92 7.84 -31.73
C ALA A 469 6.23 9.19 -32.40
N MET A 470 6.19 10.28 -31.63
CA MET A 470 6.56 11.61 -32.13
C MET A 470 8.07 11.75 -32.43
N ARG A 471 8.94 11.11 -31.63
CA ARG A 471 10.38 11.03 -31.92
C ARG A 471 10.64 10.27 -33.22
N ASP A 472 9.94 9.16 -33.44
CA ASP A 472 10.04 8.39 -34.68
C ASP A 472 9.58 9.21 -35.89
N GLN A 473 8.48 9.97 -35.76
CA GLN A 473 8.02 10.93 -36.77
C GLN A 473 9.07 12.01 -37.07
N ALA A 474 9.73 12.54 -36.04
CA ALA A 474 10.76 13.56 -36.22
C ALA A 474 11.97 13.01 -36.99
N ILE A 475 12.45 11.81 -36.65
CA ILE A 475 13.54 11.14 -37.37
C ILE A 475 13.14 10.89 -38.82
N ALA A 476 11.95 10.32 -39.07
CA ALA A 476 11.46 10.04 -40.42
C ALA A 476 11.31 11.32 -41.28
N ALA A 477 11.00 12.45 -40.64
CA ALA A 477 10.88 13.75 -41.29
C ALA A 477 12.24 14.45 -41.54
N GLY A 478 13.36 13.86 -41.15
CA GLY A 478 14.71 14.39 -41.41
C GLY A 478 15.32 15.19 -40.25
N PHE A 479 14.70 15.21 -39.08
CA PHE A 479 15.14 16.03 -37.94
C PHE A 479 16.19 15.34 -37.06
N HIS A 480 17.37 15.10 -37.62
CA HIS A 480 18.45 14.34 -36.97
C HIS A 480 19.40 15.17 -36.09
N ASN A 481 19.31 16.50 -36.13
CA ASN A 481 20.34 17.39 -35.57
C ASN A 481 20.22 17.65 -34.05
N THR A 482 19.86 16.64 -33.26
CA THR A 482 19.80 16.72 -31.79
C THR A 482 20.64 15.62 -31.16
N ASN A 483 21.02 15.80 -29.89
CA ASN A 483 21.72 14.73 -29.16
C ASN A 483 20.83 13.49 -29.02
N GLY A 484 19.52 13.67 -28.83
CA GLY A 484 18.57 12.58 -28.72
C GLY A 484 18.42 11.78 -30.02
N ALA A 485 18.23 12.45 -31.16
CA ALA A 485 18.10 11.81 -32.46
C ALA A 485 19.38 11.05 -32.85
N ARG A 486 20.56 11.71 -32.73
CA ARG A 486 21.86 11.07 -32.99
C ARG A 486 22.11 9.86 -32.10
N HIS A 487 21.68 9.91 -30.84
CA HIS A 487 21.84 8.78 -29.92
C HIS A 487 20.99 7.58 -30.36
N THR A 488 19.74 7.80 -30.81
CA THR A 488 18.88 6.74 -31.35
C THR A 488 19.44 6.11 -32.62
N GLU A 489 19.97 6.92 -33.54
CA GLU A 489 20.59 6.43 -34.78
C GLU A 489 21.83 5.60 -34.51
N ALA A 490 22.73 6.12 -33.66
CA ALA A 490 23.94 5.40 -33.26
C ALA A 490 23.63 4.05 -32.61
N PHE A 491 22.53 3.98 -31.83
CA PHE A 491 22.06 2.75 -31.22
C PHE A 491 21.58 1.76 -32.26
N SER A 492 20.78 2.23 -33.23
CA SER A 492 20.25 1.41 -34.32
C SER A 492 21.39 0.89 -35.20
N GLU A 493 22.34 1.73 -35.57
CA GLU A 493 23.53 1.36 -36.35
C GLU A 493 24.39 0.32 -35.62
N SER A 494 24.61 0.48 -34.30
CA SER A 494 25.36 -0.50 -33.50
C SER A 494 24.71 -1.88 -33.55
N VAL A 495 23.38 -1.93 -33.40
CA VAL A 495 22.60 -3.18 -33.40
C VAL A 495 22.54 -3.79 -34.81
N GLU A 496 22.35 -2.98 -35.85
CA GLU A 496 22.35 -3.45 -37.24
C GLU A 496 23.71 -4.04 -37.66
N GLN A 497 24.81 -3.39 -37.26
CA GLN A 497 26.16 -3.83 -37.64
C GLN A 497 26.62 -5.07 -36.88
N SER A 498 26.35 -5.14 -35.57
CA SER A 498 26.93 -6.17 -34.69
C SER A 498 25.94 -7.19 -34.15
N GLY A 499 24.63 -6.96 -34.32
CA GLY A 499 23.57 -7.75 -33.68
C GLY A 499 23.45 -7.54 -32.18
N THR A 500 24.30 -6.68 -31.59
CA THR A 500 24.35 -6.40 -30.16
C THR A 500 24.55 -4.90 -29.91
N LEU A 501 24.24 -4.45 -28.69
CA LEU A 501 24.54 -3.08 -28.29
C LEU A 501 25.96 -3.00 -27.71
N ASP A 502 26.81 -2.15 -28.29
CA ASP A 502 28.11 -1.80 -27.73
C ASP A 502 28.07 -0.36 -27.20
N GLU A 503 27.70 -0.22 -25.93
CA GLU A 503 27.57 1.07 -25.25
C GLU A 503 28.90 1.86 -25.20
N LEU A 504 30.03 1.15 -25.16
CA LEU A 504 31.37 1.74 -25.17
C LEU A 504 31.65 2.40 -26.52
N LYS A 505 31.36 1.71 -27.62
CA LYS A 505 31.53 2.25 -28.98
C LYS A 505 30.58 3.43 -29.24
N LEU A 506 29.35 3.38 -28.72
CA LEU A 506 28.38 4.47 -28.78
C LEU A 506 28.88 5.77 -28.15
N ALA A 507 29.48 5.66 -26.96
CA ALA A 507 30.07 6.80 -26.26
C ALA A 507 31.24 7.44 -27.05
N LEU A 508 31.98 6.63 -27.81
CA LEU A 508 33.15 7.05 -28.58
C LEU A 508 32.81 7.67 -29.93
N THR A 509 31.81 7.13 -30.61
CA THR A 509 31.45 7.52 -31.98
C THR A 509 30.47 8.70 -32.03
N HIS A 510 29.59 8.84 -31.03
CA HIS A 510 28.47 9.79 -31.08
C HIS A 510 28.33 10.68 -29.82
N GLY A 511 29.08 10.39 -28.76
CA GLY A 511 29.10 11.21 -27.55
C GLY A 511 30.09 12.38 -27.64
N LYS A 512 29.66 13.61 -27.37
CA LYS A 512 30.58 14.56 -26.74
C LYS A 512 30.83 14.04 -25.33
N MET A 513 32.06 13.63 -25.06
CA MET A 513 32.51 13.19 -23.74
C MET A 513 31.96 14.17 -22.67
N PRO A 514 31.17 13.72 -21.68
CA PRO A 514 30.69 14.60 -20.64
C PRO A 514 31.89 15.29 -19.97
N PRO A 515 31.81 16.58 -19.60
CA PRO A 515 32.86 17.26 -18.84
C PRO A 515 33.09 16.67 -17.43
N LEU A 516 32.44 15.55 -17.09
CA LEU A 516 32.49 14.89 -15.79
C LEU A 516 33.79 14.13 -15.53
N ILE A 517 34.68 14.00 -16.52
CA ILE A 517 36.03 13.52 -16.26
C ILE A 517 36.88 14.71 -15.82
N HIS A 518 36.77 15.04 -14.54
CA HIS A 518 37.57 16.04 -13.87
C HIS A 518 39.05 15.88 -14.25
N LYS A 519 39.72 17.00 -14.56
CA LYS A 519 41.17 17.10 -14.88
C LYS A 519 42.13 16.59 -13.78
N LYS A 520 41.64 15.90 -12.75
CA LYS A 520 42.37 15.50 -11.54
C LYS A 520 42.34 13.99 -11.27
N ILE A 521 41.95 13.15 -12.23
CA ILE A 521 42.01 11.70 -12.05
C ILE A 521 43.43 11.22 -12.43
N GLU A 522 44.18 10.69 -11.45
CA GLU A 522 45.45 10.03 -11.68
C GLU A 522 45.28 8.85 -12.64
N GLY A 523 46.11 8.76 -13.68
CA GLY A 523 46.05 7.69 -14.68
C GLY A 523 45.21 7.98 -15.93
N ILE A 524 44.61 9.17 -16.06
CA ILE A 524 43.82 9.56 -17.25
C ILE A 524 44.62 9.54 -18.58
N GLU A 525 45.95 9.68 -18.48
CA GLU A 525 46.90 9.54 -19.59
C GLU A 525 46.88 8.13 -20.21
N HIS A 526 46.59 7.08 -19.43
CA HIS A 526 46.48 5.72 -19.96
C HIS A 526 45.21 5.53 -20.78
N VAL A 527 44.11 6.13 -20.32
CA VAL A 527 42.83 6.12 -21.04
C VAL A 527 42.95 6.91 -22.35
N ARG A 528 43.62 8.08 -22.35
CA ARG A 528 43.93 8.82 -23.58
C ARG A 528 44.78 8.04 -24.57
N ARG A 529 45.79 7.32 -24.10
CA ARG A 529 46.67 6.50 -24.96
C ARG A 529 45.91 5.37 -25.66
N ILE A 530 44.99 4.72 -24.96
CA ILE A 530 44.10 3.71 -25.56
C ILE A 530 43.25 4.34 -26.68
N PHE A 531 42.81 5.59 -26.52
CA PHE A 531 42.05 6.29 -27.56
C PHE A 531 42.91 6.74 -28.75
N GLU A 532 44.15 7.16 -28.53
CA GLU A 532 45.09 7.50 -29.61
C GLU A 532 45.50 6.25 -30.42
N GLU A 533 45.65 5.09 -29.76
CA GLU A 533 45.96 3.82 -30.43
C GLU A 533 44.80 3.31 -31.31
N VAL A 534 43.54 3.58 -30.92
CA VAL A 534 42.36 3.22 -31.71
C VAL A 534 42.22 4.09 -32.96
N ASP A 535 42.52 5.39 -32.86
CA ASP A 535 42.51 6.34 -34.00
C ASP A 535 43.59 6.01 -35.06
N GLU A 536 44.72 5.41 -34.66
CA GLU A 536 45.77 4.99 -35.61
C GLU A 536 45.42 3.69 -36.35
N THR A 537 44.54 2.85 -35.80
CA THR A 537 44.10 1.60 -36.46
C THR A 537 43.00 1.78 -37.51
N GLU A 538 42.38 2.96 -37.61
CA GLU A 538 41.33 3.28 -38.60
C GLU A 538 41.81 4.16 -39.77
N ARG A 539 43.13 4.29 -40.00
CA ARG A 539 43.70 4.95 -41.20
C ARG A 539 44.23 4.00 -42.28
#